data_AF-A0A6D1A8I4-F1
#
_entry.id   AF-A0A6D1A8I4-F1
#
_cell.length_a   1.000
_cell.length_b   1.000
_cell.length_c   1.000
_cell.angle_alpha   90.00
_cell.angle_beta   90.00
_cell.angle_gamma   90.00
#
_symmetry.space_group_name_H-M   'P 1'
#
loop_
_entity.id
_entity.type
_entity.pdbx_description
1 polymer ?
#
loop_
_entity_poly.entity_id
_entity_poly.type
_entity_poly.pdbx_seq_one_letter_code
_entity_poly.pdbx_strand_id
1 'polypeptide(L)'
;ILIDGDKAIVNNDGDNAISNGGTGTQINGDDATANNNGKTIVDGKDSTGTEIAGNNAVVNQDGTLDVSGGGHGIDITGDSATV
;
A
#
# COMPACT_ATOMS: atom_id res chain seq x y z
N ILE A 1 -2.89 6.43 6.11
CA ILE A 1 -1.68 7.06 6.68
C ILE A 1 -0.87 7.59 5.52
N LEU A 2 -0.32 8.81 5.62
CA LEU A 2 0.57 9.39 4.61
C LEU A 2 1.98 9.53 5.20
N ILE A 3 2.96 9.07 4.44
CA ILE A 3 4.39 9.16 4.77
C ILE A 3 5.10 9.81 3.59
N ASP A 4 5.78 10.93 3.84
CA ASP A 4 6.68 11.55 2.86
C ASP A 4 8.13 11.26 3.28
N GLY A 5 8.91 10.61 2.43
CA GLY A 5 10.32 10.37 2.68
C GLY A 5 10.91 9.21 1.88
N ASP A 6 12.06 9.47 1.26
CA ASP A 6 12.86 8.42 0.63
C ASP A 6 13.32 7.39 1.66
N LYS A 7 13.38 6.12 1.26
CA LYS A 7 13.79 4.98 2.11
C LYS A 7 12.92 4.83 3.36
N ALA A 8 11.72 5.41 3.36
CA ALA A 8 10.75 5.18 4.41
C ALA A 8 10.45 3.68 4.51
N ILE A 9 10.39 3.17 5.74
CA ILE A 9 9.99 1.79 6.01
C ILE A 9 8.72 1.83 6.83
N VAL A 10 7.64 1.25 6.31
CA VAL A 10 6.35 1.18 6.96
C VAL A 10 6.00 -0.28 7.22
N ASN A 11 5.67 -0.61 8.47
CA ASN A 11 5.22 -1.94 8.88
C ASN A 11 3.72 -1.90 9.17
N ASN A 12 2.93 -2.48 8.28
CA ASN A 12 1.50 -2.63 8.39
C ASN A 12 1.18 -4.02 8.97
N ASP A 13 1.47 -4.21 10.25
CA ASP A 13 1.20 -5.46 10.97
C ASP A 13 -0.27 -5.62 11.40
N GLY A 14 -1.02 -4.51 11.43
CA GLY A 14 -2.41 -4.47 11.87
C GLY A 14 -3.42 -4.83 10.78
N ASP A 15 -4.66 -5.09 11.22
CA ASP A 15 -5.79 -5.26 10.33
C ASP A 15 -6.26 -3.91 9.77
N ASN A 16 -6.23 -3.77 8.45
CA ASN A 16 -6.66 -2.60 7.71
C ASN A 16 -7.97 -2.91 6.96
N ALA A 17 -9.00 -2.10 7.20
CA ALA A 17 -10.26 -2.16 6.46
C ALA A 17 -10.47 -0.81 5.77
N ILE A 18 -10.49 -0.84 4.44
CA ILE A 18 -10.40 0.35 3.60
C ILE A 18 -11.61 0.35 2.67
N SER A 19 -12.35 1.47 2.65
CA SER A 19 -13.55 1.63 1.85
C SER A 19 -13.82 3.10 1.52
N ASN A 20 -14.90 3.36 0.77
CA ASN A 20 -15.34 4.72 0.39
C ASN A 20 -14.29 5.56 -0.36
N GLY A 21 -13.46 4.92 -1.18
CA GLY A 21 -12.42 5.60 -1.96
C GLY A 21 -11.19 6.00 -1.14
N GLY A 22 -11.01 5.41 0.05
CA GLY A 22 -9.87 5.71 0.91
C GLY A 22 -8.60 4.97 0.51
N THR A 23 -7.45 5.55 0.87
CA THR A 23 -6.14 4.87 0.81
C THR A 23 -5.70 4.45 2.22
N GLY A 24 -5.29 3.19 2.38
CA GLY A 24 -4.80 2.66 3.65
C GLY A 24 -3.45 3.26 4.04
N THR A 25 -2.39 2.89 3.33
CA THR A 25 -1.03 3.40 3.52
C THR A 25 -0.53 4.03 2.24
N GLN A 26 -0.21 5.32 2.26
CA GLN A 26 0.40 6.06 1.15
C GLN A 26 1.83 6.46 1.53
N ILE A 27 2.78 6.18 0.64
CA ILE A 27 4.18 6.58 0.80
C ILE A 27 4.61 7.37 -0.44
N ASN A 28 5.12 8.59 -0.23
CA ASN A 28 5.74 9.39 -1.28
C ASN A 28 7.25 9.43 -1.03
N GLY A 29 8.03 8.71 -1.84
CA GLY A 29 9.48 8.65 -1.69
C GLY A 29 10.11 7.50 -2.46
N ASP A 30 11.32 7.73 -2.95
CA ASP A 30 12.12 6.72 -3.64
C ASP A 30 12.69 5.70 -2.65
N ASP A 31 12.97 4.48 -3.11
CA ASP A 31 13.49 3.36 -2.32
C ASP A 31 12.62 3.00 -1.09
N ALA A 32 11.35 3.39 -1.08
CA ALA A 32 10.43 3.13 0.03
C ALA A 32 10.12 1.64 0.16
N THR A 33 9.93 1.17 1.40
CA THR A 33 9.53 -0.20 1.71
C THR A 33 8.22 -0.21 2.51
N ALA A 34 7.20 -0.91 1.99
CA ALA A 34 5.98 -1.22 2.74
C ALA A 34 5.93 -2.72 3.06
N ASN A 35 5.96 -3.06 4.34
CA ASN A 35 5.79 -4.43 4.83
C ASN A 35 4.32 -4.61 5.25
N ASN A 36 3.56 -5.34 4.46
CA ASN A 36 2.16 -5.63 4.69
C ASN A 36 2.05 -7.02 5.31
N ASN A 37 2.14 -7.09 6.64
CA ASN A 37 2.16 -8.35 7.37
C ASN A 37 0.79 -8.68 7.98
N GLY A 38 -0.04 -7.66 8.23
CA GLY A 38 -1.40 -7.79 8.74
C GLY A 38 -2.44 -8.05 7.65
N LYS A 39 -3.71 -8.19 8.04
CA LYS A 39 -4.81 -8.35 7.08
C LYS A 39 -5.18 -7.01 6.46
N THR A 40 -5.29 -6.94 5.15
CA THR A 40 -5.81 -5.76 4.44
C THR A 40 -7.05 -6.15 3.64
N ILE A 41 -8.17 -5.50 3.93
CA ILE A 41 -9.43 -5.59 3.19
C ILE A 41 -9.64 -4.26 2.47
N VAL A 42 -9.75 -4.29 1.15
CA VAL A 42 -10.07 -3.12 0.33
C VAL A 42 -11.40 -3.37 -0.36
N ASP A 43 -12.43 -2.65 0.04
CA ASP A 43 -13.78 -2.78 -0.52
C ASP A 43 -14.34 -1.44 -0.96
N GLY A 44 -14.59 -1.32 -2.25
CA GLY A 44 -15.26 -0.19 -2.87
C GLY A 44 -14.41 0.52 -3.89
N LYS A 45 -15.08 1.05 -4.90
CA LYS A 45 -14.49 1.77 -6.02
C LYS A 45 -13.53 2.87 -5.55
N ASP A 46 -12.39 2.97 -6.23
CA ASP A 46 -11.34 3.97 -6.01
C ASP A 46 -10.67 3.88 -4.62
N SER A 47 -10.89 2.78 -3.88
CA SER A 47 -10.19 2.53 -2.60
C SER A 47 -8.86 1.82 -2.87
N THR A 48 -7.80 2.14 -2.13
CA THR A 48 -6.47 1.55 -2.33
C THR A 48 -5.88 1.04 -1.01
N GLY A 49 -5.35 -0.18 -1.00
CA GLY A 49 -4.70 -0.77 0.16
C GLY A 49 -3.41 -0.05 0.53
N THR A 50 -2.38 -0.25 -0.29
CA THR A 50 -1.08 0.41 -0.21
C THR A 50 -0.83 1.17 -1.50
N GLU A 51 -0.41 2.42 -1.39
CA GLU A 51 -0.01 3.26 -2.51
C GLU A 51 1.42 3.76 -2.28
N ILE A 52 2.28 3.60 -3.28
CA ILE A 52 3.64 4.17 -3.25
C ILE A 52 3.86 5.02 -4.50
N ALA A 53 4.20 6.30 -4.31
CA ALA A 53 4.69 7.18 -5.36
C ALA A 53 6.20 7.37 -5.19
N GLY A 54 6.98 6.61 -5.97
CA GLY A 54 8.44 6.61 -5.90
C GLY A 54 9.07 5.45 -6.67
N ASN A 55 10.32 5.63 -7.06
CA ASN A 55 11.13 4.64 -7.76
C ASN A 55 11.71 3.61 -6.80
N ASN A 56 12.06 2.43 -7.30
CA ASN A 56 12.68 1.34 -6.56
C ASN A 56 11.89 0.91 -5.30
N ALA A 57 10.58 1.16 -5.29
CA ALA A 57 9.72 0.79 -4.18
C ALA A 57 9.71 -0.73 -3.98
N VAL A 58 9.70 -1.16 -2.73
CA VAL A 58 9.55 -2.56 -2.34
C VAL A 58 8.28 -2.69 -1.52
N VAL A 59 7.39 -3.59 -1.92
CA VAL A 59 6.24 -3.99 -1.11
C VAL A 59 6.40 -5.45 -0.76
N ASN A 60 6.43 -5.79 0.52
CA ASN A 60 6.43 -7.17 0.97
C ASN A 60 5.01 -7.50 1.44
N GLN A 61 4.25 -8.27 0.66
CA GLN A 61 2.90 -8.69 1.00
C GLN A 61 2.87 -10.11 1.56
N ASP A 62 3.12 -10.22 2.87
CA ASP A 62 3.07 -11.50 3.60
C ASP A 62 1.68 -11.76 4.20
N GLY A 63 0.94 -10.69 4.49
CA GLY A 63 -0.39 -10.73 5.08
C GLY A 63 -1.47 -11.13 4.09
N THR A 64 -2.71 -11.23 4.59
CA THR A 64 -3.87 -11.45 3.72
C THR A 64 -4.26 -10.15 3.03
N LEU A 65 -4.39 -10.17 1.70
CA LEU A 65 -4.94 -9.06 0.92
C LEU A 65 -6.25 -9.52 0.24
N ASP A 66 -7.37 -8.94 0.66
CA ASP A 66 -8.69 -9.18 0.07
C ASP A 66 -9.18 -7.89 -0.59
N VAL A 67 -9.47 -7.95 -1.90
CA VAL A 67 -9.83 -6.79 -2.71
C VAL A 67 -11.14 -7.06 -3.44
N SER A 68 -12.11 -6.19 -3.24
CA SER A 68 -13.45 -6.31 -3.82
C SER A 68 -14.07 -4.94 -4.13
N GLY A 69 -15.27 -4.92 -4.70
CA GLY A 69 -16.03 -3.68 -4.94
C GLY A 69 -15.40 -2.70 -5.95
N GLY A 70 -14.39 -3.12 -6.71
CA GLY A 70 -13.61 -2.25 -7.61
C GLY A 70 -12.48 -1.49 -6.92
N GLY A 71 -12.05 -1.92 -5.73
CA GLY A 71 -10.86 -1.41 -5.05
C GLY A 71 -9.56 -1.92 -5.67
N HIS A 72 -8.46 -1.35 -5.19
CA HIS A 72 -7.09 -1.60 -5.61
C HIS A 72 -6.29 -2.12 -4.42
N GLY A 73 -5.47 -3.15 -4.61
CA GLY A 73 -4.68 -3.75 -3.54
C GLY A 73 -3.43 -2.95 -3.23
N ILE A 74 -2.45 -3.05 -4.13
CA ILE A 74 -1.16 -2.37 -4.05
C ILE A 74 -0.98 -1.61 -5.37
N ASP A 75 -0.91 -0.28 -5.28
CA ASP A 75 -0.60 0.60 -6.41
C ASP A 75 0.79 1.20 -6.21
N ILE A 76 1.62 1.14 -7.25
CA ILE A 76 2.95 1.75 -7.24
C ILE A 76 3.11 2.58 -8.50
N THR A 77 3.41 3.86 -8.32
CA THR A 77 3.77 4.79 -9.39
C THR A 77 5.25 5.11 -9.29
N GLY A 78 6.03 4.61 -10.25
CA GLY A 78 7.48 4.79 -10.32
C GLY A 78 8.13 3.66 -11.09
N ASP A 79 9.45 3.74 -11.28
CA ASP A 79 10.21 2.73 -12.01
C ASP A 79 10.84 1.71 -11.05
N SER A 80 11.14 0.51 -11.56
CA SER A 80 11.90 -0.54 -10.86
C SER A 80 11.30 -1.04 -9.53
N ALA A 81 9.98 -0.95 -9.38
CA ALA A 81 9.27 -1.47 -8.21
C ALA A 81 9.31 -3.00 -8.11
N THR A 82 9.28 -3.52 -6.89
CA THR A 82 9.15 -4.94 -6.58
C THR A 82 8.01 -5.14 -5.58
N VAL A 83 7.21 -6.20 -5.80
CA VAL A 83 6.12 -6.65 -4.91
C VAL A 83 6.30 -8.14 -4.64
#